data_AF-A0A1G2G1Q8-F1
#
_entry.id   AF-A0A1G2G1Q8-F1
#
_cell.length_a   1.000
_cell.length_b   1.000
_cell.length_c   1.000
_cell.angle_alpha   90.00
_cell.angle_beta   90.00
_cell.angle_gamma   90.00
#
_symmetry.space_group_name_H-M   'P 1'
#
loop_
_entity.id
_entity.type
_entity.pdbx_description
1 polymer ?
#
loop_
_entity_poly.entity_id
_entity_poly.type
_entity_poly.pdbx_seq_one_letter_code
_entity_poly.pdbx_strand_id
1 'polypeptide(L)'
;MLKKETKSNRTKAAPRATNPDIFRFIDFFVRTGEKMIGKKPTIIRGKDGKLVSYALRRLPVGKLETLTVWFLARKKNLQPLIGTMLSTRVLDELTREMDKSSFWKEIDTLMDQYYPRKETVSMWKPFTHADITSMKEEVARIMRKF
;
A
#
# COMPACT_ATOMS: atom_id res chain seq x y z
N MET A 1 -51.81 28.95 -2.92
CA MET A 1 -50.36 29.10 -3.14
C MET A 1 -49.66 29.26 -1.79
N LEU A 2 -48.67 28.43 -1.46
CA LEU A 2 -47.44 28.80 -0.72
C LEU A 2 -46.52 27.56 -0.66
N LYS A 3 -45.50 27.51 -1.51
CA LYS A 3 -44.44 26.49 -1.45
C LYS A 3 -43.43 26.93 -0.39
N LYS A 4 -43.25 26.14 0.67
CA LYS A 4 -42.14 26.34 1.63
C LYS A 4 -40.91 25.63 1.07
N GLU A 5 -40.00 26.40 0.48
CA GLU A 5 -38.69 25.92 0.06
C GLU A 5 -37.78 25.74 1.28
N THR A 6 -37.44 24.49 1.60
CA THR A 6 -36.45 24.16 2.62
C THR A 6 -35.05 24.33 2.01
N LYS A 7 -34.39 25.46 2.29
CA LYS A 7 -32.99 25.68 1.91
C LYS A 7 -32.08 24.72 2.71
N SER A 8 -31.74 23.60 2.10
CA SER A 8 -30.72 22.67 2.60
C SER A 8 -29.35 23.32 2.54
N ASN A 9 -28.85 23.78 3.70
CA ASN A 9 -27.47 24.23 3.88
C ASN A 9 -26.51 23.05 3.61
N ARG A 10 -26.01 22.93 2.38
CA ARG A 10 -24.86 22.08 2.06
C ARG A 10 -23.62 22.75 2.65
N THR A 11 -23.22 22.31 3.84
CA THR A 11 -21.88 22.54 4.38
C THR A 11 -20.85 22.07 3.35
N LYS A 12 -20.16 23.02 2.71
CA LYS A 12 -18.97 22.74 1.90
C LYS A 12 -17.94 22.09 2.83
N ALA A 13 -17.76 20.79 2.69
CA ALA A 13 -16.73 20.06 3.43
C ALA A 13 -15.38 20.71 3.11
N ALA A 14 -14.66 21.14 4.16
CA ALA A 14 -13.29 21.62 4.03
C ALA A 14 -12.44 20.58 3.29
N PRO A 15 -11.48 21.00 2.43
CA PRO A 15 -10.59 20.06 1.76
C PRO A 15 -9.89 19.22 2.82
N ARG A 16 -10.12 17.90 2.79
CA ARG A 16 -9.50 16.96 3.75
C ARG A 16 -7.99 17.14 3.66
N ALA A 17 -7.35 17.45 4.79
CA ALA A 17 -5.90 17.49 4.90
C ALA A 17 -5.33 16.19 4.30
N THR A 18 -4.60 16.32 3.20
CA THR A 18 -4.06 15.17 2.50
C THR A 18 -2.92 14.61 3.32
N ASN A 19 -3.05 13.37 3.79
CA ASN A 19 -2.00 12.74 4.59
C ASN A 19 -0.71 12.63 3.72
N PRO A 20 0.39 13.30 4.10
CA PRO A 20 1.63 13.32 3.31
C PRO A 20 2.23 11.93 3.10
N ASP A 21 1.97 10.99 4.02
CA ASP A 21 2.44 9.60 3.88
C ASP A 21 1.78 8.86 2.72
N ILE A 22 0.55 9.23 2.33
CA ILE A 22 -0.10 8.63 1.15
C ILE A 22 0.67 8.97 -0.10
N PHE A 23 1.03 10.24 -0.27
CA PHE A 23 1.80 10.68 -1.44
C PHE A 23 3.21 10.11 -1.43
N ARG A 24 3.87 10.13 -0.27
CA ARG A 24 5.20 9.53 -0.10
C ARG A 24 5.20 8.06 -0.49
N PHE A 25 4.22 7.30 -0.04
CA PHE A 25 4.12 5.89 -0.37
C PHE A 25 3.80 5.65 -1.86
N ILE A 26 2.88 6.42 -2.44
CA ILE A 26 2.57 6.29 -3.88
C ILE A 26 3.80 6.63 -4.73
N ASP A 27 4.52 7.71 -4.40
CA ASP A 27 5.76 8.08 -5.10
C ASP A 27 6.82 6.97 -4.96
N PHE A 28 6.98 6.42 -3.75
CA PHE A 28 7.83 5.26 -3.51
C PHE A 28 7.43 4.08 -4.41
N PHE A 29 6.15 3.71 -4.45
CA PHE A 29 5.67 2.59 -5.25
C PHE A 29 5.97 2.77 -6.74
N VAL A 30 5.74 3.99 -7.26
CA VAL A 30 5.99 4.32 -8.66
C VAL A 30 7.47 4.25 -8.99
N ARG A 31 8.34 4.91 -8.20
CA ARG A 31 9.79 4.93 -8.41
C ARG A 31 10.40 3.53 -8.31
N THR A 32 9.98 2.76 -7.31
CA THR A 32 10.46 1.40 -7.10
C THR A 32 10.01 0.48 -8.22
N GLY A 33 8.76 0.61 -8.68
CA GLY A 33 8.28 -0.10 -9.86
C GLY A 33 9.11 0.23 -11.09
N GLU A 34 9.26 1.52 -11.41
CA GLU A 34 10.07 1.96 -12.55
C GLU A 34 11.50 1.40 -12.51
N LYS A 35 12.14 1.40 -11.33
CA LYS A 35 13.48 0.85 -11.12
C LYS A 35 13.57 -0.67 -11.25
N MET A 36 12.58 -1.42 -10.73
CA MET A 36 12.64 -2.89 -10.65
C MET A 36 12.11 -3.60 -11.89
N ILE A 37 11.05 -3.06 -12.49
CA ILE A 37 10.37 -3.69 -13.64
C ILE A 37 10.59 -2.93 -14.94
N GLY A 38 11.31 -1.79 -14.91
CA GLY A 38 11.60 -0.98 -16.10
C GLY A 38 10.37 -0.27 -16.69
N LYS A 39 9.23 -0.30 -15.98
CA LYS A 39 7.97 0.31 -16.41
C LYS A 39 7.34 1.06 -15.25
N LYS A 40 6.89 2.27 -15.52
CA LYS A 40 6.16 3.10 -14.56
C LYS A 40 4.82 2.45 -14.20
N PRO A 41 4.58 2.13 -12.91
CA PRO A 41 3.28 1.65 -12.44
C PRO A 41 2.15 2.64 -12.71
N THR A 42 0.97 2.13 -13.05
CA THR A 42 -0.22 2.97 -13.24
C THR A 42 -0.88 3.24 -11.90
N ILE A 43 -1.19 4.52 -11.63
CA ILE A 43 -1.89 4.94 -10.41
C ILE A 43 -3.30 5.42 -10.77
N ILE A 44 -4.31 4.79 -10.18
CA ILE A 44 -5.72 5.16 -10.33
C ILE A 44 -6.05 6.19 -9.25
N ARG A 45 -6.15 7.46 -9.65
CA ARG A 45 -6.47 8.57 -8.74
C ARG A 45 -7.76 8.29 -7.96
N GLY A 46 -7.74 8.60 -6.67
CA GLY A 46 -8.88 8.39 -5.77
C GLY A 46 -9.01 6.95 -5.28
N LYS A 47 -8.96 5.94 -6.16
CA LYS A 47 -9.02 4.52 -5.77
C LYS A 47 -7.76 4.13 -4.98
N ASP A 48 -6.59 4.31 -5.58
CA ASP A 48 -5.32 3.91 -4.94
C ASP A 48 -5.01 4.80 -3.74
N GLY A 49 -5.33 6.09 -3.81
CA GLY A 49 -5.19 7.00 -2.66
C GLY A 49 -6.03 6.55 -1.45
N LYS A 50 -7.24 6.02 -1.68
CA LYS A 50 -8.06 5.41 -0.61
C LYS A 50 -7.39 4.15 -0.10
N LEU A 51 -7.02 3.21 -0.97
CA LEU A 51 -6.37 1.95 -0.57
C LEU A 51 -5.12 2.19 0.29
N VAL A 52 -4.25 3.09 -0.15
CA VAL A 52 -3.05 3.49 0.60
C VAL A 52 -3.41 4.14 1.93
N SER A 53 -4.39 5.05 1.94
CA SER A 53 -4.85 5.68 3.20
C SER A 53 -5.29 4.65 4.23
N TYR A 54 -5.96 3.57 3.80
CA TYR A 54 -6.39 2.51 4.70
C TYR A 54 -5.24 1.61 5.13
N ALA A 55 -4.38 1.22 4.19
CA ALA A 55 -3.21 0.42 4.49
C ALA A 55 -2.32 1.11 5.53
N LEU A 56 -2.14 2.43 5.42
CA LEU A 56 -1.38 3.25 6.35
C LEU A 56 -2.00 3.41 7.75
N ARG A 57 -3.28 3.11 7.92
CA ARG A 57 -3.91 3.06 9.26
C ARG A 57 -3.56 1.79 10.03
N ARG A 58 -3.09 0.76 9.32
CA ARG A 58 -2.77 -0.56 9.91
C ARG A 58 -1.27 -0.79 9.96
N LEU A 59 -0.58 -0.40 8.89
CA LEU A 59 0.86 -0.59 8.78
C LEU A 59 1.58 0.75 8.65
N PRO A 60 2.71 0.93 9.36
CA PRO A 60 3.60 2.05 9.08
C PRO A 60 4.11 1.95 7.64
N VAL A 61 4.44 3.12 7.06
CA VAL A 61 4.88 3.24 5.67
C VAL A 61 6.01 2.25 5.33
N GLY A 62 7.00 2.08 6.23
CA GLY A 62 8.12 1.17 6.00
C GLY A 62 7.71 -0.29 5.77
N LYS A 63 6.64 -0.78 6.44
CA LYS A 63 6.12 -2.13 6.20
C LYS A 63 5.45 -2.23 4.82
N LEU A 64 4.78 -1.17 4.36
CA LEU A 64 4.21 -1.12 3.01
C LEU A 64 5.29 -0.99 1.93
N GLU A 65 6.38 -0.28 2.21
CA GLU A 65 7.55 -0.19 1.33
C GLU A 65 8.19 -1.58 1.16
N THR A 66 8.37 -2.33 2.25
CA THR A 66 8.85 -3.73 2.19
C THR A 66 7.90 -4.62 1.39
N LEU A 67 6.58 -4.52 1.61
CA LEU A 67 5.58 -5.24 0.83
C LEU A 67 5.69 -4.93 -0.66
N THR A 68 5.92 -3.66 -1.00
CA THR A 68 6.08 -3.19 -2.37
C THR A 68 7.30 -3.82 -3.04
N VAL A 69 8.45 -3.82 -2.37
CA VAL A 69 9.69 -4.44 -2.88
C VAL A 69 9.50 -5.94 -3.10
N TRP A 70 8.92 -6.66 -2.12
CA TRP A 70 8.62 -8.08 -2.28
C TRP A 70 7.70 -8.34 -3.48
N PHE A 71 6.60 -7.59 -3.58
CA PHE A 71 5.61 -7.75 -4.63
C PHE A 71 6.24 -7.52 -6.02
N LEU A 72 6.99 -6.43 -6.19
CA LEU A 72 7.62 -6.11 -7.47
C LEU A 72 8.76 -7.09 -7.82
N ALA A 73 9.49 -7.61 -6.82
CA ALA A 73 10.53 -8.61 -7.04
C ALA A 73 9.95 -9.97 -7.46
N ARG A 74 8.90 -10.43 -6.77
CA ARG A 74 8.40 -11.81 -6.86
C ARG A 74 7.22 -11.98 -7.79
N LYS A 75 6.42 -10.93 -8.01
CA LYS A 75 5.18 -10.99 -8.78
C LYS A 75 5.31 -10.27 -10.12
N LYS A 76 6.42 -10.48 -10.82
CA LYS A 76 6.73 -9.86 -12.13
C LYS A 76 5.68 -10.12 -13.22
N ASN A 77 4.92 -11.22 -13.10
CA ASN A 77 3.85 -11.58 -14.03
C ASN A 77 2.52 -10.87 -13.73
N LEU A 78 2.39 -10.22 -12.57
CA LEU A 78 1.20 -9.49 -12.19
C LEU A 78 1.33 -8.01 -12.60
N GLN A 79 0.19 -7.36 -12.83
CA GLN A 79 0.18 -5.93 -13.08
C GLN A 79 0.66 -5.18 -11.82
N PRO A 80 1.59 -4.22 -11.96
CA PRO A 80 2.16 -3.47 -10.85
C PRO A 80 1.16 -2.40 -10.37
N LEU A 81 0.03 -2.81 -9.80
CA LEU A 81 -0.99 -1.92 -9.25
C LEU A 81 -1.02 -2.08 -7.74
N ILE A 82 -1.26 -0.97 -7.02
CA ILE A 82 -1.40 -0.99 -5.56
C ILE A 82 -2.55 -1.92 -5.14
N GLY A 83 -3.67 -1.89 -5.86
CA GLY A 83 -4.77 -2.82 -5.60
C GLY A 83 -4.41 -4.30 -5.81
N THR A 84 -3.55 -4.60 -6.78
CA THR A 84 -3.07 -5.99 -7.01
C THR A 84 -2.16 -6.43 -5.88
N MET A 85 -1.22 -5.58 -5.47
CA MET A 85 -0.31 -5.83 -4.34
C MET A 85 -1.09 -6.09 -3.04
N LEU A 86 -2.16 -5.34 -2.80
CA LEU A 86 -3.00 -5.46 -1.60
C LEU A 86 -4.09 -6.53 -1.74
N SER A 87 -4.18 -7.23 -2.87
CA SER A 87 -5.21 -8.25 -3.07
C SER A 87 -5.05 -9.41 -2.09
N THR A 88 -6.16 -10.01 -1.68
CA THR A 88 -6.19 -11.13 -0.72
C THR A 88 -5.26 -12.27 -1.15
N ARG A 89 -5.26 -12.60 -2.45
CA ARG A 89 -4.38 -13.64 -3.02
C ARG A 89 -2.89 -13.32 -2.81
N VAL A 90 -2.48 -12.09 -3.10
CA VAL A 90 -1.07 -11.69 -2.95
C VAL A 90 -0.66 -11.67 -1.48
N LEU A 91 -1.56 -11.23 -0.59
CA LEU A 91 -1.33 -11.25 0.86
C LEU A 91 -1.29 -12.68 1.43
N ASP A 92 -2.08 -13.61 0.90
CA ASP A 92 -2.01 -15.03 1.27
C ASP A 92 -0.69 -15.67 0.84
N GLU A 93 -0.24 -15.37 -0.37
CA GLU A 93 1.06 -15.82 -0.85
C GLU A 93 2.20 -15.23 0.00
N LEU A 94 2.13 -13.95 0.37
CA LEU A 94 3.09 -13.32 1.29
C LEU A 94 3.16 -14.05 2.62
N THR A 95 2.00 -14.38 3.19
CA THR A 95 1.90 -15.10 4.47
C THR A 95 2.64 -16.44 4.42
N ARG A 96 2.46 -17.20 3.33
CA ARG A 96 3.15 -18.49 3.13
C ARG A 96 4.65 -18.33 2.90
N GLU A 97 5.06 -17.28 2.20
CA GLU A 97 6.48 -17.02 1.94
C GLU A 97 7.20 -16.61 3.23
N MET A 98 6.56 -15.86 4.13
CA MET A 98 7.13 -15.45 5.41
C MET A 98 7.51 -16.59 6.34
N ASP A 99 6.85 -17.75 6.22
CA ASP A 99 7.15 -18.93 7.02
C ASP A 99 8.46 -19.63 6.57
N LYS A 100 9.03 -19.22 5.43
CA LYS A 100 10.31 -19.73 4.96
C LYS A 100 11.47 -19.05 5.69
N SER A 101 12.42 -19.84 6.15
CA SER A 101 13.61 -19.35 6.87
C SER A 101 14.47 -18.38 6.06
N SER A 102 14.48 -18.48 4.72
CA SER A 102 15.24 -17.58 3.84
C SER A 102 14.55 -16.24 3.55
N PHE A 103 13.24 -16.14 3.79
CA PHE A 103 12.42 -15.03 3.31
C PHE A 103 12.94 -13.68 3.77
N TRP A 104 13.19 -13.54 5.08
CA TRP A 104 13.60 -12.26 5.66
C TRP A 104 14.99 -11.83 5.18
N LYS A 105 15.92 -12.78 4.99
CA LYS A 105 17.25 -12.50 4.44
C LYS A 105 17.18 -12.01 3.00
N GLU A 106 16.28 -12.59 2.21
CA GLU A 106 16.07 -12.15 0.82
C GLU A 106 15.43 -10.76 0.76
N ILE A 107 14.46 -10.48 1.64
CA ILE A 107 13.87 -9.15 1.77
C ILE A 107 14.93 -8.11 2.11
N ASP A 108 15.78 -8.37 3.10
CA ASP A 108 16.86 -7.46 3.46
C ASP A 108 17.79 -7.21 2.27
N THR A 109 18.18 -8.27 1.55
CA THR A 109 19.00 -8.17 0.34
C THR A 109 18.34 -7.29 -0.73
N LEU A 110 17.04 -7.47 -0.98
CA LEU A 110 16.29 -6.67 -1.94
C LEU A 110 16.17 -5.21 -1.51
N MET A 111 15.90 -4.98 -0.22
CA MET A 111 15.83 -3.63 0.34
C MET A 111 17.17 -2.93 0.21
N ASP A 112 18.29 -3.60 0.52
CA ASP A 112 19.61 -2.99 0.43
C ASP A 112 20.04 -2.74 -1.04
N GLN A 113 19.67 -3.63 -1.97
CA GLN A 113 19.95 -3.46 -3.40
C GLN A 113 19.19 -2.29 -4.01
N TYR A 114 17.89 -2.18 -3.74
CA TYR A 114 17.03 -1.19 -4.39
C TYR A 114 16.91 0.11 -3.59
N TYR A 115 17.16 0.05 -2.29
CA TYR A 115 17.00 1.15 -1.34
C TYR A 115 18.08 1.09 -0.25
N PRO A 116 19.38 1.27 -0.60
CA PRO A 116 20.47 1.19 0.36
C PRO A 116 20.24 2.20 1.49
N ARG A 117 20.03 1.68 2.69
CA ARG A 117 19.75 2.46 3.89
C ARG A 117 21.01 3.29 4.20
N LYS A 118 20.97 4.61 3.95
CA LYS A 118 22.01 5.52 4.48
C LYS A 118 21.92 5.44 6.01
N GLU A 119 23.09 5.32 6.64
CA GLU A 119 23.33 5.03 8.05
C GLU A 119 22.22 5.54 8.99
N THR A 120 21.79 4.65 9.89
CA THR A 120 20.76 4.84 10.92
C THR A 120 19.32 4.87 10.42
N VAL A 121 18.66 3.71 10.41
CA VAL A 121 17.55 3.41 11.34
C VAL A 121 17.36 1.89 11.40
N SER A 122 17.74 1.27 12.53
CA SER A 122 17.30 -0.07 12.93
C SER A 122 15.83 -0.04 13.37
N MET A 123 14.92 0.30 12.45
CA MET A 123 13.47 0.18 12.63
C MET A 123 12.84 -0.57 11.46
N TRP A 124 13.62 -1.45 10.83
CA TRP A 124 13.01 -2.50 10.03
C TRP A 124 12.30 -3.45 10.98
N LYS A 125 10.98 -3.29 11.10
CA LYS A 125 10.12 -4.24 11.79
C LYS A 125 9.48 -5.12 10.73
N PRO A 126 9.74 -6.45 10.72
CA PRO A 126 8.99 -7.35 9.87
C PRO A 126 7.48 -7.18 10.12
N PHE A 127 6.67 -7.29 9.08
CA PHE A 127 5.23 -7.46 9.25
C PHE A 127 4.94 -8.84 9.85
N THR A 128 3.94 -8.91 10.72
CA THR A 128 3.51 -10.13 11.40
C THR A 128 2.35 -10.79 10.64
N HIS A 129 2.01 -12.03 10.98
CA HIS A 129 0.79 -12.69 10.48
C HIS A 129 -0.48 -11.89 10.83
N ALA A 130 -0.51 -11.26 12.01
CA ALA A 130 -1.62 -10.40 12.43
C ALA A 130 -1.74 -9.14 11.57
N ASP A 131 -0.61 -8.52 11.22
CA ASP A 131 -0.55 -7.37 10.32
C ASP A 131 -1.21 -7.67 8.96
N ILE A 132 -0.90 -8.84 8.39
CA ILE A 132 -1.44 -9.25 7.09
C ILE A 132 -2.93 -9.61 7.19
N THR A 133 -3.32 -10.32 8.25
CA THR A 133 -4.72 -10.68 8.48
C THR A 133 -5.60 -9.44 8.58
N SER A 134 -5.17 -8.45 9.38
CA SER A 134 -5.88 -7.17 9.49
C SER A 134 -5.94 -6.42 8.16
N MET A 135 -4.88 -6.46 7.36
CA MET A 135 -4.87 -5.86 6.02
C MET A 135 -5.88 -6.52 5.07
N LYS A 136 -5.95 -7.85 5.06
CA LYS A 136 -6.85 -8.61 4.17
C LYS A 136 -8.32 -8.25 4.42
N GLU A 137 -8.74 -8.21 5.69
CA GLU A 137 -10.11 -7.88 6.07
C GLU A 137 -10.49 -6.47 5.60
N GLU A 138 -9.58 -5.52 5.79
CA GLU A 138 -9.79 -4.12 5.46
C GLU A 138 -9.86 -3.88 3.95
N VAL A 139 -8.93 -4.46 3.20
CA VAL A 139 -8.92 -4.36 1.73
C VAL A 139 -10.17 -5.03 1.15
N ALA A 140 -10.55 -6.21 1.65
CA ALA A 140 -11.77 -6.89 1.21
C ALA A 140 -13.02 -6.03 1.46
N ARG A 141 -13.11 -5.36 2.62
CA ARG A 141 -14.20 -4.43 2.94
C ARG A 141 -14.29 -3.26 1.97
N ILE A 142 -13.14 -2.71 1.57
CA ILE A 142 -13.08 -1.57 0.65
C ILE A 142 -13.44 -2.02 -0.76
N MET A 143 -12.90 -3.15 -1.21
CA MET A 143 -13.14 -3.70 -2.54
C MET A 143 -14.61 -4.08 -2.77
N ARG A 144 -15.38 -4.41 -1.72
CA ARG A 144 -16.83 -4.64 -1.81
C ARG A 144 -17.65 -3.37 -2.04
N LYS A 145 -17.07 -2.18 -1.80
CA LYS A 145 -17.75 -0.88 -1.97
C LYS A 145 -17.51 -0.25 -3.34
N PHE A 146 -16.72 -0.90 -4.19
CA PHE A 146 -16.41 -0.49 -5.56
C PHE A 146 -16.88 -1.57 -6.52
#